data_AF-A0A250FUT7-F1
#
_entry.id   AF-A0A250FUT7-F1
#
_cell.length_a   1.000
_cell.length_b   1.000
_cell.length_c   1.000
_cell.angle_alpha   90.00
_cell.angle_beta   90.00
_cell.angle_gamma   90.00
#
_symmetry.space_group_name_H-M   'P 1'
#
loop_
_entity.id
_entity.type
_entity.pdbx_description
1 polymer ?
#
loop_
_entity_poly.entity_id
_entity_poly.type
_entity_poly.pdbx_seq_one_letter_code
_entity_poly.pdbx_strand_id
1 'polypeptide(L)'
;MNKTTKTLGLIVFTFFISQNLYSQFLKKIDSKDIEVIKKSIPSKETGSRGYSTIEYNYIRVHKVTKKPLRGRYKVIIDKDEFYIAYFKKGNLVIKDKVNIVKYYYKGILWKFYFYFKDNYILLSKSNIDNDDIIRIQTFKNGDFDEKNAVNMYVSKNGVTEFLKTIMPTIKEKDIKAFLKDF
;
A
#
# COMPACT_ATOMS: atom_id res chain seq x y z
N MET A 1 47.61 -11.82 7.01
CA MET A 1 46.28 -11.42 6.49
C MET A 1 45.41 -10.99 7.67
N ASN A 2 45.15 -9.69 7.80
CA ASN A 2 44.69 -9.04 9.04
C ASN A 2 43.23 -9.43 9.39
N LYS A 3 42.95 -9.71 10.68
CA LYS A 3 41.60 -10.06 11.18
C LYS A 3 40.53 -9.04 10.74
N THR A 4 40.90 -7.76 10.66
CA THR A 4 40.05 -6.65 10.23
C THR A 4 39.52 -6.79 8.80
N THR A 5 40.33 -7.28 7.86
CA THR A 5 39.92 -7.46 6.45
C THR A 5 38.90 -8.59 6.29
N LYS A 6 39.00 -9.64 7.12
CA LYS A 6 38.01 -10.74 7.14
C LYS A 6 36.68 -10.29 7.74
N THR A 7 36.70 -9.47 8.79
CA THR A 7 35.47 -8.95 9.42
C THR A 7 34.72 -7.97 8.52
N LEU A 8 35.42 -7.07 7.83
CA LEU A 8 34.83 -6.16 6.84
C LEU A 8 34.22 -6.92 5.65
N GLY A 9 34.90 -7.94 5.13
CA GLY A 9 34.35 -8.80 4.08
C GLY A 9 33.08 -9.53 4.50
N LEU A 10 33.03 -10.04 5.75
CA LEU A 10 31.86 -10.74 6.29
C LEU A 10 30.66 -9.79 6.51
N ILE A 11 30.90 -8.56 6.94
CA ILE A 11 29.86 -7.53 7.12
C ILE A 11 29.29 -7.10 5.76
N VAL A 12 30.13 -6.88 4.74
CA VAL A 12 29.68 -6.52 3.39
C VAL A 12 28.90 -7.68 2.74
N PHE A 13 29.36 -8.92 2.93
CA PHE A 13 28.71 -10.12 2.38
C PHE A 13 27.34 -10.38 3.03
N THR A 14 27.21 -10.22 4.34
CA THR A 14 25.92 -10.34 5.05
C THR A 14 24.96 -9.20 4.68
N PHE A 15 25.44 -7.98 4.44
CA PHE A 15 24.63 -6.89 3.90
C PHE A 15 24.11 -7.22 2.48
N PHE A 16 24.98 -7.72 1.59
CA PHE A 16 24.60 -8.12 0.23
C PHE A 16 23.57 -9.26 0.18
N ILE A 17 23.72 -10.26 1.04
CA ILE A 17 22.77 -11.37 1.16
C ILE A 17 21.44 -10.88 1.73
N SER A 18 21.45 -9.98 2.73
CA SER A 18 20.21 -9.43 3.27
C SER A 18 19.39 -8.66 2.21
N GLN A 19 20.03 -7.79 1.42
CA GLN A 19 19.35 -7.02 0.37
C GLN A 19 18.81 -7.93 -0.75
N ASN A 20 19.56 -8.98 -1.13
CA ASN A 20 19.14 -9.92 -2.16
C ASN A 20 18.08 -10.94 -1.69
N LEU A 21 18.09 -11.36 -0.42
CA LEU A 21 17.03 -12.23 0.15
C LEU A 21 15.69 -11.49 0.30
N TYR A 22 15.70 -10.20 0.66
CA TYR A 22 14.47 -9.39 0.69
C TYR A 22 13.85 -9.19 -0.71
N SER A 23 14.66 -9.25 -1.77
CA SER A 23 14.22 -9.17 -3.17
C SER A 23 13.48 -10.43 -3.66
N GLN A 24 13.81 -11.61 -3.11
CA GLN A 24 13.28 -12.90 -3.59
C GLN A 24 11.76 -13.10 -3.36
N PHE A 25 11.13 -12.30 -2.50
CA PHE A 25 9.68 -12.40 -2.23
C PHE A 25 8.81 -11.36 -2.96
N LEU A 26 9.40 -10.46 -3.75
CA LEU A 26 8.69 -9.43 -4.49
C LEU A 26 8.42 -9.89 -5.93
N LYS A 27 7.20 -10.37 -6.18
CA LYS A 27 6.78 -10.79 -7.51
C LYS A 27 6.56 -9.57 -8.41
N LYS A 28 6.81 -9.69 -9.72
CA LYS A 28 6.49 -8.65 -10.70
C LYS A 28 5.26 -9.07 -11.50
N ILE A 29 4.41 -8.10 -11.85
CA ILE A 29 3.25 -8.29 -12.72
C ILE A 29 2.89 -6.95 -13.36
N ASP A 30 2.47 -6.96 -14.62
CA ASP A 30 1.93 -5.77 -15.26
C ASP A 30 0.47 -5.56 -14.84
N SER A 31 0.08 -4.29 -14.64
CA SER A 31 -1.27 -3.91 -14.22
C SER A 31 -2.33 -4.39 -15.22
N LYS A 32 -2.02 -4.40 -16.52
CA LYS A 32 -2.87 -4.93 -17.61
C LYS A 32 -3.19 -6.42 -17.48
N ASP A 33 -2.37 -7.16 -16.73
CA ASP A 33 -2.55 -8.59 -16.45
C ASP A 33 -3.29 -8.85 -15.14
N ILE A 34 -3.73 -7.78 -14.46
CA ILE A 34 -4.57 -7.85 -13.27
C ILE A 34 -6.00 -7.48 -13.66
N GLU A 35 -6.96 -8.25 -13.17
CA GLU A 35 -8.38 -7.95 -13.23
C GLU A 35 -8.92 -7.76 -11.83
N VAL A 36 -9.81 -6.78 -11.65
CA VAL A 36 -10.54 -6.54 -10.40
C VAL A 36 -11.93 -7.15 -10.54
N ILE A 37 -12.24 -8.12 -9.68
CA ILE A 37 -13.54 -8.79 -9.65
C ILE A 37 -14.28 -8.41 -8.38
N LYS A 38 -15.55 -8.02 -8.53
CA LYS A 38 -16.48 -7.81 -7.42
C LYS A 38 -17.00 -9.17 -6.95
N LYS A 39 -16.76 -9.50 -5.68
CA LYS A 39 -17.17 -10.75 -5.04
C LYS A 39 -18.09 -10.46 -3.87
N SER A 40 -19.27 -11.09 -3.83
CA SER A 40 -20.14 -11.02 -2.66
C SER A 40 -19.48 -11.68 -1.46
N ILE A 41 -19.59 -11.03 -0.31
CA ILE A 41 -19.25 -11.60 0.98
C ILE A 41 -20.58 -12.01 1.59
N PRO A 42 -20.75 -13.27 2.02
CA PRO A 42 -21.88 -13.64 2.85
C PRO A 42 -21.79 -12.81 4.13
N SER A 43 -22.75 -11.90 4.36
CA SER A 43 -22.79 -11.20 5.64
C SER A 43 -23.18 -12.20 6.73
N LYS A 44 -22.36 -12.25 7.78
CA LYS A 44 -22.77 -12.81 9.05
C LYS A 44 -23.25 -11.63 9.88
N GLU A 45 -24.51 -11.25 9.71
CA GLU A 45 -25.37 -10.67 10.73
C GLU A 45 -26.62 -10.06 10.07
N THR A 46 -27.75 -10.70 10.34
CA THR A 46 -29.05 -10.06 10.39
C THR A 46 -28.93 -8.85 11.30
N GLY A 47 -29.11 -7.64 10.76
CA GLY A 47 -29.40 -6.49 11.62
C GLY A 47 -30.62 -6.78 12.50
N SER A 48 -30.85 -5.99 13.55
CA SER A 48 -31.95 -6.16 14.53
C SER A 48 -33.38 -6.25 13.94
N ARG A 49 -33.51 -6.15 12.60
CA ARG A 49 -34.74 -6.22 11.80
C ARG A 49 -34.76 -7.38 10.78
N GLY A 50 -33.78 -8.27 10.77
CA GLY A 50 -33.76 -9.48 9.92
C GLY A 50 -33.27 -9.30 8.47
N TYR A 51 -32.77 -8.12 8.08
CA TYR A 51 -32.22 -7.91 6.73
C TYR A 51 -30.74 -8.30 6.66
N SER A 52 -30.37 -9.12 5.67
CA SER A 52 -28.97 -9.37 5.30
C SER A 52 -28.49 -8.28 4.35
N THR A 53 -27.49 -7.51 4.73
CA THR A 53 -26.77 -6.64 3.79
C THR A 53 -25.79 -7.48 2.97
N ILE A 54 -25.78 -7.34 1.64
CA ILE A 54 -24.74 -7.99 0.82
C ILE A 54 -23.54 -7.05 0.78
N GLU A 55 -22.49 -7.41 1.51
CA GLU A 55 -21.20 -6.73 1.39
C GLU A 55 -20.47 -7.25 0.14
N TYR A 56 -19.69 -6.38 -0.50
CA TYR A 56 -18.90 -6.75 -1.66
C TYR A 56 -17.43 -6.46 -1.40
N ASN A 57 -16.59 -7.44 -1.69
CA ASN A 57 -15.14 -7.30 -1.74
C ASN A 57 -14.67 -7.20 -3.19
N TYR A 58 -13.61 -6.44 -3.41
CA TYR A 58 -12.97 -6.34 -4.71
C TYR A 58 -11.62 -7.05 -4.67
N ILE A 59 -11.53 -8.16 -5.39
CA ILE A 59 -10.32 -9.00 -5.43
C ILE A 59 -9.56 -8.78 -6.73
N ARG A 60 -8.24 -8.72 -6.62
CA ARG A 60 -7.33 -8.68 -7.75
C ARG A 60 -6.89 -10.09 -8.11
N VAL A 61 -7.15 -10.48 -9.34
CA VAL A 61 -6.81 -11.80 -9.90
C VAL A 61 -5.93 -11.63 -11.12
N HIS A 62 -5.15 -12.66 -11.45
CA HIS A 62 -4.47 -12.72 -12.73
C HIS A 62 -5.50 -12.86 -13.86
N LYS A 63 -5.45 -12.00 -14.87
CA LYS A 63 -6.47 -11.87 -15.93
C LYS A 63 -6.73 -13.17 -16.70
N VAL A 64 -5.68 -13.93 -17.02
CA VAL A 64 -5.79 -15.22 -17.73
C VAL A 64 -6.23 -16.35 -16.79
N THR A 65 -5.46 -16.64 -15.74
CA THR A 65 -5.72 -17.81 -14.89
C THR A 65 -6.88 -17.64 -13.91
N LYS A 66 -7.39 -16.41 -13.75
CA LYS A 66 -8.39 -16.00 -12.73
C LYS A 66 -7.99 -16.34 -11.30
N LYS A 67 -6.72 -16.70 -11.06
CA LYS A 67 -6.22 -17.01 -9.71
C LYS A 67 -6.01 -15.71 -8.93
N PRO A 68 -6.51 -15.62 -7.68
CA PRO A 68 -6.27 -14.45 -6.84
C PRO A 68 -4.79 -14.23 -6.55
N LEU A 69 -4.35 -12.97 -6.60
CA LEU A 69 -2.96 -12.62 -6.28
C LEU A 69 -2.64 -12.92 -4.82
N ARG A 70 -1.45 -13.45 -4.54
CA ARG A 70 -1.01 -13.84 -3.20
C ARG A 70 0.45 -13.49 -2.94
N GLY A 71 0.69 -12.70 -1.90
CA GLY A 71 2.02 -12.25 -1.50
C GLY A 71 2.29 -10.79 -1.89
N ARG A 72 3.57 -10.39 -1.81
CA ARG A 72 4.01 -9.04 -2.19
C ARG A 72 4.27 -8.97 -3.70
N TYR A 73 3.79 -7.91 -4.32
CA TYR A 73 4.00 -7.63 -5.75
C TYR A 73 4.51 -6.22 -5.96
N LYS A 74 5.40 -6.06 -6.93
CA LYS A 74 5.63 -4.83 -7.69
C LYS A 74 4.72 -4.91 -8.91
N VAL A 75 3.67 -4.10 -8.91
CA VAL A 75 2.73 -4.00 -10.03
C VAL A 75 3.17 -2.83 -10.91
N ILE A 76 3.50 -3.15 -12.16
CA ILE A 76 3.99 -2.20 -13.15
C ILE A 76 2.78 -1.56 -13.84
N ILE A 77 2.68 -0.23 -13.78
CA ILE A 77 1.62 0.53 -14.47
C ILE A 77 2.17 0.98 -15.81
N ASP A 78 3.35 1.60 -15.79
CA ASP A 78 4.08 2.05 -16.96
C ASP A 78 5.59 1.99 -16.67
N LYS A 79 6.44 2.40 -17.62
CA LYS A 79 7.90 2.41 -17.53
C LYS A 79 8.42 3.04 -16.22
N ASP A 80 7.86 4.18 -15.84
CA ASP A 80 8.28 4.95 -14.66
C ASP A 80 7.29 4.84 -13.49
N GLU A 81 6.22 4.07 -13.64
CA GLU A 81 5.11 4.01 -12.68
C GLU A 81 4.86 2.59 -12.19
N PHE A 82 4.90 2.42 -10.88
CA PHE A 82 4.58 1.14 -10.25
C PHE A 82 4.07 1.33 -8.84
N TYR A 83 3.40 0.32 -8.32
CA TYR A 83 3.12 0.24 -6.90
C TYR A 83 3.59 -1.06 -6.28
N ILE A 84 3.89 -1.01 -4.99
CA ILE A 84 4.18 -2.19 -4.19
C ILE A 84 3.00 -2.44 -3.26
N ALA A 85 2.41 -3.62 -3.35
CA ALA A 85 1.28 -4.04 -2.52
C ALA A 85 1.43 -5.48 -2.04
N TYR A 86 0.81 -5.81 -0.91
CA TYR A 86 0.59 -7.18 -0.48
C TYR A 86 -0.86 -7.59 -0.77
N PHE A 87 -1.06 -8.73 -1.41
CA PHE A 87 -2.38 -9.29 -1.66
C PHE A 87 -2.63 -10.52 -0.79
N LYS A 88 -3.73 -10.51 -0.03
CA LYS A 88 -4.22 -11.69 0.71
C LYS A 88 -5.42 -12.30 -0.02
N LYS A 89 -5.15 -13.35 -0.80
CA LYS A 89 -6.16 -13.99 -1.69
C LYS A 89 -6.84 -12.95 -2.60
N GLY A 90 -6.07 -12.05 -3.18
CA GLY A 90 -6.51 -10.96 -4.06
C GLY A 90 -6.99 -9.69 -3.36
N ASN A 91 -7.23 -9.72 -2.04
CA ASN A 91 -7.67 -8.54 -1.30
C ASN A 91 -6.50 -7.65 -0.92
N LEU A 92 -6.74 -6.33 -1.04
CA LEU A 92 -5.91 -5.31 -0.39
C LEU A 92 -6.36 -5.06 1.05
N VAL A 93 -7.65 -5.24 1.36
CA VAL A 93 -8.13 -5.21 2.73
C VAL A 93 -7.69 -6.48 3.45
N ILE A 94 -7.00 -6.33 4.57
CA ILE A 94 -6.55 -7.44 5.40
C ILE A 94 -7.31 -7.34 6.72
N LYS A 95 -8.02 -8.42 7.09
CA LYS A 95 -8.76 -8.46 8.36
C LYS A 95 -7.85 -8.05 9.53
N ASP A 96 -8.33 -7.10 10.33
CA ASP A 96 -7.70 -6.58 11.55
C ASP A 96 -6.32 -5.92 11.33
N LYS A 97 -5.96 -5.58 10.07
CA LYS A 97 -4.67 -4.97 9.72
C LYS A 97 -4.80 -3.94 8.61
N VAL A 98 -4.09 -2.82 8.75
CA VAL A 98 -3.94 -1.85 7.67
C VAL A 98 -2.97 -2.40 6.63
N ASN A 99 -3.35 -2.36 5.36
CA ASN A 99 -2.45 -2.71 4.26
C ASN A 99 -1.97 -1.44 3.56
N ILE A 100 -0.68 -1.39 3.24
CA ILE A 100 -0.04 -0.26 2.58
C ILE A 100 0.19 -0.58 1.13
N VAL A 101 -0.30 0.28 0.26
CA VAL A 101 0.13 0.32 -1.13
C VAL A 101 1.00 1.56 -1.32
N LYS A 102 2.25 1.32 -1.71
CA LYS A 102 3.23 2.38 -1.96
C LYS A 102 3.32 2.61 -3.45
N TYR A 103 2.95 3.80 -3.91
CA TYR A 103 3.01 4.19 -5.31
C TYR A 103 4.29 4.94 -5.60
N TYR A 104 4.97 4.59 -6.69
CA TYR A 104 6.21 5.20 -7.11
C TYR A 104 6.07 5.77 -8.52
N TYR A 105 6.56 7.00 -8.71
CA TYR A 105 6.72 7.65 -10.00
C TYR A 105 8.17 8.06 -10.18
N LYS A 106 8.81 7.64 -11.28
CA LYS A 106 10.24 7.88 -11.55
C LYS A 106 11.16 7.48 -10.38
N GLY A 107 10.81 6.39 -9.69
CA GLY A 107 11.53 5.90 -8.52
C GLY A 107 11.27 6.64 -7.20
N ILE A 108 10.49 7.73 -7.22
CA ILE A 108 10.14 8.53 -6.04
C ILE A 108 8.81 8.03 -5.46
N LEU A 109 8.75 7.86 -4.15
CA LEU A 109 7.53 7.50 -3.44
C LEU A 109 6.52 8.67 -3.52
N TRP A 110 5.46 8.48 -4.32
CA TRP A 110 4.55 9.55 -4.73
C TRP A 110 3.22 9.53 -3.99
N LYS A 111 2.69 8.33 -3.69
CA LYS A 111 1.43 8.15 -2.97
C LYS A 111 1.51 6.99 -1.98
N PHE A 112 0.76 7.11 -0.89
CA PHE A 112 0.34 5.98 -0.08
C PHE A 112 -1.16 5.78 -0.22
N TYR A 113 -1.55 4.51 -0.30
CA TYR A 113 -2.90 4.08 0.02
C TYR A 113 -2.85 3.20 1.26
N PHE A 114 -3.70 3.50 2.25
CA PHE A 114 -3.89 2.70 3.45
C PHE A 114 -5.27 2.08 3.37
N TYR A 115 -5.34 0.77 3.15
CA TYR A 115 -6.60 0.03 3.04
C TYR A 115 -7.04 -0.50 4.41
N PHE A 116 -8.21 -0.06 4.85
CA PHE A 116 -8.92 -0.51 6.05
C PHE A 116 -10.11 -1.39 5.65
N LYS A 117 -10.88 -1.87 6.64
CA LYS A 117 -12.05 -2.72 6.41
C LYS A 117 -13.05 -2.10 5.44
N ASP A 118 -13.44 -0.85 5.69
CA ASP A 118 -14.59 -0.22 5.02
C ASP A 118 -14.18 0.91 4.05
N ASN A 119 -12.99 1.47 4.25
CA ASN A 119 -12.46 2.61 3.52
C ASN A 119 -10.97 2.45 3.22
N TYR A 120 -10.45 3.32 2.36
CA TYR A 120 -9.02 3.55 2.22
C TYR A 120 -8.70 5.04 2.36
N ILE A 121 -7.48 5.32 2.82
CA ILE A 121 -6.94 6.67 2.92
C ILE A 121 -5.87 6.84 1.85
N LEU A 122 -5.95 7.93 1.11
CA LEU A 122 -4.96 8.39 0.13
C LEU A 122 -4.18 9.56 0.69
N LEU A 123 -2.86 9.40 0.70
CA LEU A 123 -1.89 10.46 0.93
C LEU A 123 -1.06 10.63 -0.34
N SER A 124 -1.12 11.78 -1.00
CA SER A 124 -0.41 12.02 -2.26
C SER A 124 0.42 13.29 -2.19
N LYS A 125 1.59 13.27 -2.82
CA LYS A 125 2.43 14.45 -2.99
C LYS A 125 1.71 15.61 -3.70
N SER A 126 0.76 15.32 -4.60
CA SER A 126 0.00 16.35 -5.31
C SER A 126 -1.07 17.04 -4.47
N ASN A 127 -1.34 16.54 -3.26
CA ASN A 127 -2.32 17.10 -2.34
C ASN A 127 -1.69 18.00 -1.27
N ILE A 128 -0.46 18.46 -1.52
CA ILE A 128 0.30 19.29 -0.61
C ILE A 128 0.29 20.70 -1.20
N ASP A 129 -0.26 21.63 -0.44
CA ASP A 129 -0.35 23.03 -0.81
C ASP A 129 0.96 23.77 -0.47
N ASN A 130 1.12 24.98 -1.01
CA ASN A 130 2.26 25.86 -0.80
C ASN A 130 2.47 26.25 0.68
N ASP A 131 1.40 26.21 1.48
CA ASP A 131 1.42 26.54 2.92
C ASP A 131 1.79 25.32 3.80
N ASP A 132 2.41 24.27 3.24
CA ASP A 132 2.75 23.03 3.95
C ASP A 132 1.53 22.30 4.58
N ILE A 133 0.34 22.59 4.07
CA ILE A 133 -0.90 21.90 4.43
C ILE A 133 -1.11 20.72 3.49
N ILE A 134 -1.33 19.55 4.08
CA ILE A 134 -1.50 18.28 3.38
C ILE A 134 -2.97 17.88 3.44
N ARG A 135 -3.59 17.75 2.27
CA ARG A 135 -4.96 17.24 2.13
C ARG A 135 -4.95 15.70 2.07
N ILE A 136 -5.39 15.10 3.15
CA ILE A 136 -5.63 13.66 3.29
C ILE A 136 -7.04 13.36 2.77
N GLN A 137 -7.16 12.35 1.90
CA GLN A 137 -8.44 11.97 1.31
C GLN A 137 -8.83 10.57 1.75
N THR A 138 -10.10 10.39 2.13
CA THR A 138 -10.65 9.10 2.52
C THR A 138 -11.78 8.71 1.59
N PHE A 139 -11.80 7.46 1.17
CA PHE A 139 -12.72 6.93 0.17
C PHE A 139 -13.29 5.58 0.62
N LYS A 140 -14.49 5.23 0.15
CA LYS A 140 -15.01 3.86 0.31
C LYS A 140 -14.19 2.90 -0.54
N ASN A 141 -14.02 1.66 -0.10
CA ASN A 141 -13.22 0.64 -0.82
C ASN A 141 -13.69 0.29 -2.25
N GLY A 142 -14.90 0.71 -2.64
CA GLY A 142 -15.41 0.57 -4.01
C GLY A 142 -15.32 1.83 -4.88
N ASP A 143 -14.84 2.94 -4.33
CA ASP A 143 -14.70 4.22 -5.04
C ASP A 143 -13.34 4.29 -5.74
N PHE A 144 -13.20 3.51 -6.83
CA PHE A 144 -11.93 3.35 -7.53
C PHE A 144 -11.51 4.55 -8.38
N ASP A 145 -12.48 5.37 -8.77
CA ASP A 145 -12.26 6.59 -9.55
C ASP A 145 -12.00 7.81 -8.66
N GLU A 146 -11.90 7.61 -7.33
CA GLU A 146 -11.52 8.64 -6.36
C GLU A 146 -12.44 9.88 -6.41
N LYS A 147 -13.73 9.70 -6.73
CA LYS A 147 -14.67 10.81 -6.88
C LYS A 147 -15.30 11.30 -5.59
N ASN A 148 -15.46 10.42 -4.60
CA ASN A 148 -16.26 10.69 -3.40
C ASN A 148 -15.37 10.82 -2.17
N ALA A 149 -14.42 11.75 -2.23
CA ALA A 149 -13.46 12.00 -1.16
C ALA A 149 -14.10 12.67 0.06
N VAL A 150 -13.80 12.16 1.25
CA VAL A 150 -13.88 12.92 2.50
C VAL A 150 -12.50 13.49 2.79
N ASN A 151 -12.39 14.81 2.88
CA ASN A 151 -11.11 15.50 3.03
C ASN A 151 -10.80 15.85 4.49
N MET A 152 -9.54 15.71 4.87
CA MET A 152 -8.97 16.20 6.13
C MET A 152 -7.69 16.97 5.79
N TYR A 153 -7.43 18.06 6.51
CA TYR A 153 -6.28 18.92 6.29
C TYR A 153 -5.39 18.89 7.54
N VAL A 154 -4.10 18.67 7.34
CA VAL A 154 -3.13 18.60 8.43
C VAL A 154 -1.85 19.30 8.02
N SER A 155 -1.12 19.87 8.98
CA SER A 155 0.22 20.40 8.72
C SER A 155 1.20 19.27 8.42
N LYS A 156 2.34 19.61 7.81
CA LYS A 156 3.47 18.70 7.59
C LYS A 156 3.90 17.90 8.84
N ASN A 157 3.95 18.56 9.99
CA ASN A 157 4.26 17.90 11.27
C ASN A 157 3.13 16.95 11.69
N GLY A 158 1.87 17.37 11.51
CA GLY A 158 0.69 16.56 11.76
C GLY A 158 0.63 15.28 10.91
N VAL A 159 1.16 15.29 9.67
CA VAL A 159 1.22 14.08 8.83
C VAL A 159 2.11 13.00 9.44
N THR A 160 3.24 13.37 10.05
CA THR A 160 4.13 12.39 10.66
C THR A 160 3.44 11.68 11.83
N GLU A 161 2.76 12.44 12.69
CA GLU A 161 1.99 11.89 13.81
C GLU A 161 0.80 11.07 13.32
N PHE A 162 0.06 11.58 12.33
CA PHE A 162 -1.03 10.86 11.68
C PHE A 162 -0.58 9.49 11.16
N LEU A 163 0.50 9.44 10.38
CA LEU A 163 1.05 8.21 9.80
C LEU A 163 1.46 7.19 10.87
N LYS A 164 2.07 7.66 11.97
CA LYS A 164 2.43 6.80 13.11
C LYS A 164 1.19 6.27 13.83
N THR A 165 0.15 7.07 13.97
CA THR A 165 -1.11 6.69 14.63
C THR A 165 -1.90 5.68 13.80
N ILE A 166 -2.16 5.95 12.52
CA ILE A 166 -2.95 5.05 11.68
C ILE A 166 -2.21 3.74 11.39
N MET A 167 -0.89 3.75 11.52
CA MET A 167 -0.08 2.57 11.29
C MET A 167 1.26 2.61 12.02
N PRO A 168 1.29 2.14 13.27
CA PRO A 168 2.50 2.12 14.09
C PRO A 168 3.67 1.37 13.45
N THR A 169 3.39 0.43 12.54
CA THR A 169 4.41 -0.38 11.85
C THR A 169 5.02 0.31 10.62
N ILE A 170 4.57 1.52 10.24
CA ILE A 170 5.18 2.24 9.13
C ILE A 170 6.65 2.55 9.47
N LYS A 171 7.56 2.31 8.54
CA LYS A 171 8.98 2.57 8.81
C LYS A 171 9.25 4.06 8.70
N GLU A 172 9.99 4.62 9.64
CA GLU A 172 10.36 6.04 9.64
C GLU A 172 11.04 6.47 8.33
N LYS A 173 11.88 5.60 7.74
CA LYS A 173 12.51 5.85 6.44
C LYS A 173 11.49 6.05 5.30
N ASP A 174 10.33 5.40 5.38
CA ASP A 174 9.28 5.53 4.36
C ASP A 174 8.54 6.86 4.54
N ILE A 175 8.28 7.28 5.80
CA ILE A 175 7.75 8.61 6.11
C ILE A 175 8.72 9.68 5.58
N LYS A 176 10.01 9.58 5.93
CA LYS A 176 11.05 10.52 5.46
C LYS A 176 11.14 10.55 3.94
N ALA A 177 11.11 9.41 3.26
CA ALA A 177 11.17 9.36 1.80
C ALA A 177 9.94 10.01 1.14
N PHE A 178 8.75 9.83 1.73
CA PHE A 178 7.54 10.48 1.25
C PHE A 178 7.58 11.99 1.48
N LEU A 179 7.98 12.42 2.68
CA LEU A 179 8.11 13.83 3.03
C LEU A 179 9.39 14.49 2.47
N LYS A 180 10.25 13.73 1.79
CA LYS A 180 11.47 14.26 1.18
C LYS A 180 11.11 15.23 0.07
N ASP A 181 11.83 16.33 0.00
CA ASP A 181 11.66 17.40 -1.00
C ASP A 181 10.35 18.19 -0.83
N PHE A 182 9.70 18.02 0.33
CA PHE A 182 8.84 19.02 0.97
C PHE A 182 9.65 19.84 1.94
#